data_AF-A0A7Y3ZZA1-F1
#
_entry.id   AF-A0A7Y3ZZA1-F1
#
_cell.length_a   1.000
_cell.length_b   1.000
_cell.length_c   1.000
_cell.angle_alpha   90.00
_cell.angle_beta   90.00
_cell.angle_gamma   90.00
#
_symmetry.space_group_name_H-M   'P 1'
#
loop_
_entity.id
_entity.type
_entity.pdbx_description
1 polymer ?
#
loop_
_entity_poly.entity_id
_entity_poly.type
_entity_poly.pdbx_seq_one_letter_code
_entity_poly.pdbx_strand_id
1 'polypeptide(L)' 'MKRDMFGICLSKSMLSHNLSSTFTHVRAYKKSKYSNGIKVMCSYPQLSGEELLTTIKSSRSLLWRAEFICPSQVK' A
#
# COMPACT_ATOMS: atom_id res chain seq x y z
N MET A 1 4.96 -11.48 -0.31
CA MET A 1 3.88 -10.53 0.06
C MET A 1 3.06 -11.16 1.18
N LYS A 2 2.64 -10.40 2.19
CA LYS A 2 1.74 -10.89 3.27
C LYS A 2 0.41 -10.16 3.17
N ARG A 3 -0.70 -10.83 3.51
CA ARG A 3 -2.05 -10.24 3.55
C ARG A 3 -2.58 -10.28 4.98
N ASP A 4 -3.29 -9.25 5.40
CA ASP A 4 -4.06 -9.21 6.65
C ASP A 4 -5.53 -8.84 6.37
N MET A 5 -6.32 -8.62 7.42
CA MET A 5 -7.75 -8.28 7.29
C MET A 5 -7.99 -6.97 6.51
N PHE A 6 -6.96 -6.14 6.31
CA PHE A 6 -7.04 -4.86 5.60
C PHE A 6 -6.48 -4.94 4.17
N GLY A 7 -6.00 -6.12 3.73
CA GLY A 7 -5.48 -6.36 2.39
C GLY A 7 -3.98 -6.70 2.38
N ILE A 8 -3.36 -6.53 1.22
CA ILE A 8 -1.94 -6.82 0.96
C ILE A 8 -1.08 -5.80 1.70
N CYS A 9 -0.21 -6.24 2.59
CA CYS A 9 0.75 -5.39 3.28
C CYS A 9 1.79 -4.83 2.31
N LEU A 10 1.78 -3.52 2.12
CA LEU A 10 2.71 -2.82 1.23
C LEU A 10 3.97 -2.42 1.98
N SER A 11 5.13 -2.83 1.48
CA SER A 11 6.44 -2.44 2.00
C SER A 11 7.31 -1.89 0.87
N LYS A 12 8.32 -1.08 1.23
CA LYS A 12 9.28 -0.54 0.25
C LYS A 12 9.97 -1.65 -0.55
N SER A 13 10.40 -2.71 0.14
CA SER A 13 11.05 -3.87 -0.48
C SER A 13 10.12 -4.62 -1.42
N MET A 14 8.82 -4.70 -1.11
CA MET A 14 7.87 -5.36 -1.99
C MET A 14 7.63 -4.54 -3.26
N LEU A 15 7.44 -3.23 -3.11
CA LEU A 15 7.17 -2.33 -4.23
C LEU A 15 8.37 -2.19 -5.16
N SER A 16 9.60 -2.21 -4.65
CA SER A 16 10.80 -2.17 -5.49
C SER A 16 10.93 -3.35 -6.45
N HIS A 17 10.31 -4.49 -6.15
CA HIS A 17 10.26 -5.65 -7.05
C HIS A 17 9.01 -5.67 -7.95
N ASN A 18 8.08 -4.73 -7.77
CA ASN A 18 6.78 -4.69 -8.45
C ASN A 18 6.48 -3.29 -8.98
N LEU A 19 7.51 -2.55 -9.42
CA LEU A 19 7.39 -1.14 -9.83
C LEU A 19 6.37 -0.93 -10.95
N SER A 20 6.36 -1.85 -11.93
CA SER A 20 5.45 -1.83 -13.09
C SER A 20 4.06 -2.39 -12.80
N SER A 21 3.84 -3.01 -11.64
CA SER A 21 2.53 -3.57 -11.29
C SER A 21 1.58 -2.47 -10.81
N THR A 22 0.29 -2.67 -11.02
CA THR A 22 -0.75 -1.75 -10.53
C THR A 22 -1.36 -2.31 -9.25
N PHE A 23 -1.46 -1.50 -8.21
CA PHE A 23 -2.12 -1.82 -6.96
C PHE A 23 -3.45 -1.09 -6.90
N THR A 24 -4.54 -1.79 -6.57
CA THR A 24 -5.88 -1.19 -6.51
C THR A 24 -6.46 -1.19 -5.11
N HIS A 25 -7.37 -0.25 -4.86
CA HIS A 25 -7.97 0.04 -3.55
C HIS A 25 -6.89 0.24 -2.47
N VAL A 26 -5.91 1.09 -2.80
CA VAL A 26 -4.79 1.38 -1.91
C VAL A 26 -5.27 2.25 -0.75
N ARG A 27 -4.93 1.87 0.48
CA ARG A 27 -5.29 2.61 1.69
C ARG A 27 -4.09 2.79 2.60
N ALA A 28 -4.00 3.96 3.22
CA ALA A 28 -3.02 4.26 4.24
C ALA A 28 -3.71 4.40 5.60
N TYR A 29 -3.25 3.66 6.60
CA TYR A 29 -3.84 3.65 7.93
C TYR A 29 -2.88 4.26 8.95
N LYS A 30 -3.43 5.01 9.90
CA LYS A 30 -2.72 5.47 11.09
C LYS A 30 -3.26 4.71 12.30
N LYS A 31 -2.37 4.09 13.07
CA LYS A 31 -2.73 3.56 14.39
C LYS A 31 -3.03 4.73 15.32
N SER A 32 -4.19 4.70 15.97
CA SER A 32 -4.48 5.64 17.05
C SER A 32 -3.51 5.39 18.21
N LYS A 33 -3.02 6.47 18.84
CA LYS A 33 -2.19 6.38 20.04
C LYS A 33 -3.04 6.15 21.30
N TYR A 34 -4.33 6.47 21.24
CA TYR A 34 -5.23 6.56 22.39
C TYR A 34 -6.33 5.48 22.37
N SER A 35 -6.43 4.72 21.29
CA SER A 35 -7.42 3.66 21.15
C SER A 35 -6.88 2.54 20.26
N ASN A 36 -7.43 1.33 20.39
CA ASN A 36 -7.12 0.20 19.50
C ASN A 36 -7.65 0.38 18.07
N GLY A 37 -8.15 1.58 17.74
CA GLY A 37 -8.70 1.90 16.43
C GLY A 37 -7.62 2.25 15.41
N ILE A 38 -7.92 1.93 14.15
CA ILE A 38 -7.10 2.30 12.99
C ILE A 38 -7.92 3.24 12.12
N LYS A 39 -7.34 4.37 11.74
CA LYS A 39 -8.01 5.38 10.91
C LYS A 39 -7.45 5.37 9.51
N VAL A 40 -8.31 5.36 8.50
CA VAL A 40 -7.92 5.60 7.10
C VAL A 40 -7.52 7.06 6.96
N MET A 41 -6.29 7.30 6.51
CA MET A 41 -5.73 8.63 6.25
C MET A 41 -5.82 9.00 4.77
N CYS A 42 -5.57 8.02 3.89
CA CYS A 42 -5.60 8.20 2.45
C CYS A 42 -6.21 6.96 1.80
N SER A 43 -6.90 7.17 0.68
CA SER A 43 -7.45 6.10 -0.15
C SER A 43 -7.25 6.48 -1.62
N TYR A 44 -6.71 5.55 -2.41
CA TYR A 44 -6.48 5.71 -3.84
C TYR A 44 -7.15 4.53 -4.56
N PRO A 45 -7.94 4.78 -5.61
CA PRO A 45 -8.52 3.71 -6.41
C PRO A 45 -7.45 2.80 -7.02
N GLN A 46 -6.35 3.38 -7.48
CA GLN A 46 -5.21 2.68 -8.06
C GLN A 46 -3.93 3.51 -7.97
N LEU A 47 -2.78 2.83 -7.85
CA LEU A 47 -1.44 3.40 -8.00
C LEU A 47 -0.51 2.33 -8.60
N SER A 48 0.41 2.73 -9.45
CA SER A 48 1.55 1.88 -9.84
C SER A 48 2.48 1.61 -8.65
N GLY A 49 3.29 0.56 -8.74
CA GLY A 49 4.29 0.25 -7.73
C GLY A 49 5.30 1.39 -7.54
N GLU A 50 5.66 2.08 -8.61
CA GLU A 50 6.54 3.25 -8.59
C GLU A 50 5.91 4.45 -7.85
N GLU A 51 4.69 4.85 -8.22
CA GLU A 51 3.96 5.94 -7.53
C GLU A 51 3.78 5.62 -6.04
N LEU A 52 3.44 4.37 -5.74
CA LEU A 52 3.21 3.91 -4.38
C LEU A 52 4.51 3.91 -3.56
N LEU A 53 5.64 3.52 -4.15
CA LEU A 53 6.94 3.56 -3.48
C LEU A 53 7.35 4.98 -3.14
N THR A 54 7.15 5.93 -4.06
CA THR A 54 7.40 7.35 -3.84
C THR A 54 6.50 7.90 -2.73
N THR A 55 5.21 7.54 -2.74
CA THR A 55 4.23 7.94 -1.72
C THR A 55 4.56 7.37 -0.33
N ILE A 56 5.01 6.12 -0.23
CA ILE A 56 5.41 5.53 1.07
C ILE A 56 6.69 6.18 1.61
N LYS A 57 7.61 6.61 0.75
CA LYS A 57 8.85 7.29 1.19
C LYS A 57 8.57 8.61 1.91
N SER A 58 7.53 9.34 1.52
CA SER A 58 7.14 10.61 2.18
C SER A 58 6.39 10.40 3.51
N SER A 59 5.85 9.20 3.77
CA SER A 59 4.97 8.91 4.91
C SER A 59 5.57 7.90 5.88
N ARG A 60 6.34 8.35 6.89
CA ARG A 60 7.12 7.47 7.80
C ARG A 60 6.30 6.67 8.84
N SER A 61 5.01 6.93 9.03
CA SER A 61 4.22 6.32 10.12
C SER A 61 2.89 5.69 9.71
N LEU A 62 2.66 5.48 8.41
CA LEU A 62 1.41 4.92 7.91
C LEU A 62 1.58 3.45 7.52
N LEU A 63 0.55 2.66 7.80
CA LEU A 63 0.45 1.28 7.33
C LEU A 63 -0.26 1.29 5.98
N TRP A 64 0.40 0.80 4.94
CA TRP A 64 -0.15 0.81 3.60
C TRP A 64 -0.70 -0.56 3.21
N ARG A 65 -1.88 -0.57 2.60
CA ARG A 65 -2.56 -1.78 2.11
C ARG A 65 -3.07 -1.58 0.69
N ALA A 66 -3.19 -2.66 -0.07
CA ALA A 66 -3.94 -2.71 -1.31
C ALA A 66 -4.87 -3.93 -1.28
N GLU A 67 -6.03 -3.85 -1.92
CA GLU A 67 -6.92 -5.01 -2.01
C GLU A 67 -6.40 -6.00 -3.06
N PHE A 68 -5.90 -5.47 -4.19
CA PHE A 68 -5.44 -6.27 -5.31
C PHE A 68 -4.12 -5.74 -5.89
N ILE A 69 -3.39 -6.65 -6.54
CA ILE A 69 -2.23 -6.36 -7.39
C ILE A 69 -2.50 -6.93 -8.78
N CYS A 70 -2.31 -6.11 -9.79
CA CYS A 70 -2.35 -6.47 -11.20
C CYS A 70 -0.90 -6.48 -11.70
N PRO A 71 -0.29 -7.66 -11.89
CA PRO A 71 1.07 -7.75 -12.43
C PRO A 71 1.14 -7.10 -13.81
N SER A 72 2.21 -6.37 -14.12
CA SER A 72 2.47 -6.01 -15.51
C SER A 72 2.79 -7.28 -16.27
N GLN A 73 2.08 -7.56 -17.37
CA GLN A 73 2.47 -8.63 -18.27
C GLN A 73 3.85 -8.30 -18.85
N VAL A 74 4.86 -9.06 -18.44
CA VAL A 74 6.11 -9.14 -19.20
C VAL A 74 5.78 -10.08 -20.36
N LYS A 75 5.75 -9.53 -21.58
CA LYS A 75 5.71 -10.36 -22.80
C LYS A 75 7.02 -11.12 -22.94
#